data_AF-A0A944HLI7-F1
#
_entry.id   AF-A0A944HLI7-F1
#
_cell.length_a   1.000
_cell.length_b   1.000
_cell.length_c   1.000
_cell.angle_alpha   90.00
_cell.angle_beta   90.00
_cell.angle_gamma   90.00
#
_symmetry.space_group_name_H-M   'P 1'
#
loop_
_entity.id
_entity.type
_entity.pdbx_description
1 polymer ?
#
loop_
_entity_poly.entity_id
_entity_poly.type
_entity_poly.pdbx_seq_one_letter_code
_entity_poly.pdbx_strand_id
1 'polypeptide(L)' 'MAGVITASESSWTAPFTGLSPRQFGKLITALRREGAD' A
#
# COMPACT_ATOMS: atom_id res chain seq x y z
N MET A 1 -8.90 16.47 8.14
CA MET A 1 -9.31 15.07 7.92
C MET A 1 -8.72 14.63 6.60
N ALA A 2 -7.57 13.95 6.62
CA ALA A 2 -7.01 13.36 5.41
C ALA A 2 -7.88 12.16 5.02
N GLY A 3 -8.26 12.10 3.75
CA GLY A 3 -9.38 11.32 3.24
C GLY A 3 -9.28 9.82 3.49
N VAL A 4 -10.40 9.25 3.93
CA VAL A 4 -10.66 7.81 3.81
C VAL A 4 -10.81 7.53 2.33
N ILE A 5 -9.78 6.92 1.71
CA ILE A 5 -9.88 6.46 0.33
C ILE A 5 -10.67 5.16 0.36
N THR A 6 -11.87 5.18 -0.24
CA THR A 6 -12.71 3.98 -0.27
C THR A 6 -12.07 2.93 -1.17
N ALA A 7 -12.21 1.65 -0.84
CA ALA A 7 -11.65 0.56 -1.65
C ALA A 7 -12.15 0.57 -3.11
N SER A 8 -13.29 1.22 -3.36
CA SER A 8 -13.89 1.43 -4.69
C SER A 8 -13.16 2.46 -5.55
N GLU A 9 -12.39 3.38 -4.95
CA GLU A 9 -11.55 4.31 -5.72
C GLU A 9 -10.26 3.61 -6.17
N SER A 10 -10.20 3.17 -7.42
CA SER A 10 -9.03 2.47 -7.98
C SER A 10 -7.69 3.22 -7.82
N SER A 11 -7.72 4.52 -7.56
CA SER A 11 -6.57 5.38 -7.30
C SER A 11 -5.70 4.92 -6.11
N TRP A 12 -6.26 4.21 -5.12
CA TRP A 12 -5.47 3.70 -3.97
C TRP A 12 -4.42 2.67 -4.38
N THR A 13 -4.65 1.95 -5.50
CA THR A 13 -3.72 0.93 -6.01
C THR A 13 -2.60 1.48 -6.86
N ALA A 14 -2.73 2.72 -7.36
CA ALA A 14 -1.79 3.33 -8.29
C ALA A 14 -0.33 3.34 -7.77
N PRO A 15 -0.04 3.66 -6.49
CA PRO A 15 1.33 3.63 -5.96
C PRO A 15 2.01 2.25 -5.97
N PHE A 16 1.23 1.18 -6.07
CA PHE A 16 1.71 -0.20 -6.03
C PHE A 16 1.80 -0.86 -7.42
N THR A 17 1.29 -0.18 -8.46
CA THR A 17 1.33 -0.68 -9.83
C THR A 17 2.77 -0.72 -10.34
N GLY A 18 3.17 -1.85 -10.94
CA GLY A 18 4.52 -2.04 -11.48
C GLY A 18 5.55 -2.57 -10.47
N LEU A 19 5.18 -2.76 -9.21
CA LEU A 19 6.05 -3.44 -8.25
C LEU A 19 6.15 -4.93 -8.57
N SER A 20 7.38 -5.45 -8.59
CA SER A 20 7.58 -6.90 -8.60
C SER A 20 7.10 -7.52 -7.27
N PRO A 21 6.74 -8.82 -7.26
CA PRO A 21 6.33 -9.50 -6.02
C PRO A 21 7.34 -9.35 -4.87
N ARG A 22 8.64 -9.30 -5.19
CA ARG A 22 9.71 -9.11 -4.22
C ARG A 22 9.74 -7.69 -3.63
N GLN A 23 9.50 -6.66 -4.45
CA GLN A 23 9.45 -5.27 -3.97
C GLN A 23 8.21 -5.02 -3.12
N PHE A 24 7.06 -5.55 -3.54
CA PHE A 24 5.84 -5.47 -2.74
C PHE A 24 6.00 -6.18 -1.39
N GLY A 25 6.60 -7.39 -1.35
CA GLY A 25 6.87 -8.09 -0.10
C GLY A 25 7.78 -7.31 0.88
N LYS A 26 8.75 -6.55 0.37
CA LYS A 26 9.58 -5.65 1.20
C LYS A 26 8.77 -4.50 1.80
N LEU A 27 7.86 -3.90 1.03
CA LEU A 27 6.99 -2.84 1.50
C LEU A 27 6.09 -3.33 2.65
N ILE A 28 5.44 -4.48 2.49
CA ILE A 28 4.59 -5.06 3.54
C ILE A 28 5.39 -5.36 4.81
N THR A 29 6.63 -5.82 4.66
CA THR A 29 7.53 -6.07 5.79
C THR A 29 7.88 -4.77 6.53
N ALA A 30 8.15 -3.69 5.79
CA ALA A 30 8.44 -2.37 6.37
C ALA A 30 7.22 -1.81 7.12
N LEU A 31 6.02 -1.87 6.52
CA LEU A 31 4.77 -1.40 7.14
C LEU A 31 4.44 -2.15 8.43
N ARG A 32 4.58 -3.48 8.43
CA ARG A 32 4.39 -4.31 9.64
C ARG A 32 5.36 -3.91 10.76
N ARG A 33 6.59 -3.52 10.42
CA ARG A 33 7.57 -3.05 11.39
C ARG A 33 7.23 -1.67 11.97
N GLU A 34 6.64 -0.80 11.14
CA GLU A 34 6.20 0.54 11.57
C GLU A 34 4.93 0.49 12.43
N GLY A 35 4.22 -0.65 12.49
CA GLY A 35 2.96 -0.79 13.20
C GLY A 35 1.76 -0.18 12.47
N ALA A 36 1.88 0.03 11.16
CA ALA A 36 0.77 0.36 10.28
C ALA A 36 -0.02 -0.94 9.97
N ASP A 37 -0.85 -1.36 10.91
CA ASP A 37 -1.89 -2.38 10.72
C ASP A 37 -3.27 -1.67 10.65
#